data_AF-A0AAV9Z886-F1
#
_entry.id   AF-A0AAV9Z886-F1
#
_cell.length_a   1.000
_cell.length_b   1.000
_cell.length_c   1.000
_cell.angle_alpha   90.00
_cell.angle_beta   90.00
_cell.angle_gamma   90.00
#
_symmetry.space_group_name_H-M   'P 1'
#
loop_
_entity.id
_entity.type
_entity.pdbx_description
1 polymer ?
#
loop_
_entity_poly.entity_id
_entity_poly.type
_entity_poly.pdbx_seq_one_letter_code
_entity_poly.pdbx_strand_id
1 'polypeptide(L)'
;MERNWRDVRKDTLEFFREIFTYLVEINLLDMENPIHRVCLFVVFQPRIQKSLDETIASWNLHKVRTAGNKSPHAIFQLSREKAINRGYWTGDPGDPLSTASDPHYGQDPEAPLPPADELQTDPTAADYTEYPDVAAEREAGVVINDDDEVSECREILSGMDFLSDDGNWGIDLYCTAVMRITEHFMG
;
A
#
# COMPACT_ATOMS: atom_id res chain seq x y z
N MET A 1 -7.92 4.25 18.55
CA MET A 1 -8.18 4.58 17.12
C MET A 1 -7.59 3.54 16.16
N GLU A 2 -6.73 2.62 16.62
CA GLU A 2 -6.02 1.68 15.75
C GLU A 2 -6.83 0.46 15.26
N ARG A 3 -7.85 0.03 16.01
CA ARG A 3 -8.62 -1.18 15.70
C ARG A 3 -9.55 -1.00 14.49
N ASN A 4 -10.32 0.09 14.46
CA ASN A 4 -11.30 0.30 13.39
C ASN A 4 -10.67 0.57 12.01
N TRP A 5 -9.45 1.12 11.91
CA TRP A 5 -8.81 1.28 10.60
C TRP A 5 -8.28 -0.06 10.07
N ARG A 6 -7.84 -0.95 10.95
CA ARG A 6 -7.45 -2.31 10.58
C ARG A 6 -8.66 -3.08 10.06
N ASP A 7 -9.80 -2.96 10.72
CA ASP A 7 -11.03 -3.63 10.32
C ASP A 7 -11.54 -3.13 8.96
N VAL A 8 -11.61 -1.81 8.75
CA VAL A 8 -12.09 -1.24 7.48
C VAL A 8 -11.14 -1.58 6.31
N ARG A 9 -9.83 -1.50 6.52
CA ARG A 9 -8.86 -1.93 5.49
C ARG A 9 -8.96 -3.42 5.22
N LYS A 10 -9.20 -4.22 6.27
CA LYS A 10 -9.40 -5.66 6.13
C LYS A 10 -10.66 -5.94 5.31
N ASP A 11 -11.78 -5.29 5.58
CA ASP A 11 -13.02 -5.48 4.84
C ASP A 11 -12.86 -5.14 3.34
N THR A 12 -12.19 -4.03 3.01
CA THR A 12 -11.87 -3.68 1.61
C THR A 12 -11.01 -4.74 0.94
N LEU A 13 -10.01 -5.29 1.65
CA LEU A 13 -9.12 -6.32 1.10
C LEU A 13 -9.80 -7.69 1.00
N GLU A 14 -10.67 -8.04 1.95
CA GLU A 14 -11.46 -9.28 1.90
C GLU A 14 -12.37 -9.31 0.67
N PHE A 15 -12.96 -8.17 0.30
CA PHE A 15 -13.76 -8.05 -0.92
C PHE A 15 -12.96 -8.45 -2.19
N PHE A 16 -11.74 -7.93 -2.37
CA PHE A 16 -10.89 -8.32 -3.49
C PHE A 16 -10.42 -9.78 -3.38
N ARG A 17 -10.19 -10.28 -2.15
CA ARG A 17 -9.86 -11.69 -1.91
C ARG A 17 -10.98 -12.62 -2.37
N GLU A 18 -12.24 -12.26 -2.14
CA GLU A 18 -13.40 -13.00 -2.64
C GLU A 18 -13.45 -13.01 -4.17
N ILE A 19 -13.20 -11.87 -4.82
CA ILE A 19 -13.13 -11.80 -6.30
C ILE A 19 -12.04 -12.75 -6.83
N PHE A 20 -10.83 -12.70 -6.27
CA PHE A 20 -9.74 -13.56 -6.75
C PHE A 20 -10.01 -15.04 -6.50
N THR A 21 -10.59 -15.37 -5.35
CA THR A 21 -11.02 -16.75 -5.05
C THR A 21 -12.04 -17.22 -6.08
N TYR A 22 -13.05 -16.39 -6.38
CA TYR A 22 -14.05 -16.68 -7.39
C TYR A 22 -13.43 -16.90 -8.77
N LEU A 23 -12.48 -16.05 -9.19
CA LEU A 23 -11.79 -16.20 -10.48
C LEU A 23 -11.01 -17.53 -10.59
N VAL A 24 -10.40 -17.99 -9.51
CA VAL A 24 -9.73 -19.30 -9.46
C VAL A 24 -10.75 -20.43 -9.55
N GLU A 25 -11.86 -20.35 -8.80
CA GLU A 25 -12.91 -21.38 -8.79
C GLU A 25 -13.53 -21.61 -10.18
N ILE A 26 -13.71 -20.54 -10.96
CA ILE A 26 -14.26 -20.62 -12.31
C ILE A 26 -13.20 -20.85 -13.40
N ASN A 27 -11.93 -21.08 -13.01
CA ASN A 27 -10.79 -21.27 -13.91
C ASN A 27 -10.52 -20.09 -14.88
N LEU A 28 -10.85 -18.85 -14.47
CA LEU A 28 -10.45 -17.65 -15.21
C LEU A 28 -9.08 -17.11 -14.76
N LEU A 29 -8.67 -17.41 -13.53
CA LEU A 29 -7.36 -17.05 -13.00
C LEU A 29 -6.53 -18.31 -12.73
N ASP A 30 -5.39 -18.41 -13.41
CA ASP A 30 -4.36 -19.42 -13.14
C ASP A 30 -3.12 -18.72 -12.57
N MET A 31 -2.77 -19.06 -11.32
CA MET A 31 -1.62 -18.49 -10.63
C MET A 31 -0.29 -19.14 -11.06
N GLU A 32 -0.33 -20.26 -11.79
CA GLU A 32 0.86 -20.84 -12.41
C GLU A 32 1.20 -20.14 -13.73
N ASN A 33 0.23 -19.43 -14.32
CA ASN A 33 0.42 -18.71 -15.57
C ASN A 33 0.94 -17.27 -15.32
N PRO A 34 2.14 -16.92 -15.82
CA PRO A 34 2.72 -15.60 -15.59
C PRO A 34 1.88 -14.46 -16.21
N ILE A 35 1.26 -14.68 -17.37
CA ILE A 35 0.40 -13.68 -18.03
C ILE A 35 -0.79 -13.35 -17.14
N HIS A 36 -1.46 -14.37 -16.59
CA HIS A 36 -2.62 -14.19 -15.74
C HIS A 36 -2.25 -13.42 -14.46
N ARG A 37 -1.11 -13.73 -13.85
CA ARG A 37 -0.62 -13.02 -12.65
C ARG A 37 -0.25 -11.57 -12.89
N VAL A 38 0.47 -11.29 -13.98
CA VAL A 38 0.88 -9.92 -14.33
C VAL A 38 -0.34 -9.08 -14.73
N CYS A 39 -1.27 -9.63 -15.52
CA CYS A 39 -2.53 -8.97 -15.85
C CYS A 39 -3.38 -8.69 -14.61
N LEU A 40 -3.49 -9.66 -13.69
CA LEU A 40 -4.22 -9.49 -12.44
C LEU A 40 -3.65 -8.32 -11.64
N PHE A 41 -2.32 -8.28 -11.50
CA PHE A 41 -1.63 -7.20 -10.79
C PHE A 41 -1.89 -5.83 -11.45
N VAL A 42 -1.63 -5.69 -12.75
CA VAL A 42 -1.75 -4.39 -13.45
C VAL A 42 -3.18 -3.85 -13.44
N VAL A 43 -4.19 -4.72 -13.60
CA VAL A 43 -5.60 -4.30 -13.64
C VAL A 43 -6.15 -4.00 -12.25
N PHE A 44 -5.89 -4.86 -11.25
CA PHE A 44 -6.49 -4.70 -9.92
C PHE A 44 -5.70 -3.80 -8.98
N GLN A 45 -4.40 -3.60 -9.17
CA GLN A 45 -3.61 -2.66 -8.35
C GLN A 45 -4.25 -1.25 -8.29
N PRO A 46 -4.55 -0.56 -9.42
CA PRO A 46 -5.15 0.78 -9.35
C PRO A 46 -6.56 0.77 -8.74
N ARG A 47 -7.32 -0.33 -8.91
CA ARG A 47 -8.67 -0.48 -8.34
C ARG A 47 -8.64 -0.62 -6.83
N ILE A 48 -7.74 -1.46 -6.32
CA ILE A 48 -7.53 -1.66 -4.88
C ILE A 48 -7.09 -0.33 -4.26
N GLN A 49 -6.14 0.36 -4.88
CA GLN A 49 -5.66 1.65 -4.39
C GLN A 49 -6.78 2.68 -4.33
N LYS A 50 -7.56 2.83 -5.42
CA LYS A 50 -8.72 3.74 -5.44
C LYS A 50 -9.74 3.40 -4.34
N SER A 51 -10.06 2.13 -4.16
CA SER A 51 -11.01 1.68 -3.12
C SER A 51 -10.50 1.98 -1.70
N LEU A 52 -9.19 1.79 -1.46
CA LEU A 52 -8.56 2.17 -0.20
C LEU A 52 -8.61 3.69 0.02
N ASP A 53 -8.31 4.49 -1.00
CA ASP A 53 -8.34 5.96 -0.92
C ASP A 53 -9.76 6.49 -0.65
N GLU A 54 -10.77 5.95 -1.32
CA GLU A 54 -12.18 6.27 -1.09
C GLU A 54 -12.62 5.92 0.33
N THR A 55 -12.19 4.76 0.81
CA THR A 55 -12.47 4.28 2.17
C THR A 55 -11.81 5.18 3.22
N ILE A 56 -10.56 5.60 3.00
CA ILE A 56 -9.85 6.57 3.84
C ILE A 56 -10.56 7.93 3.81
N ALA A 57 -10.99 8.41 2.65
CA ALA A 57 -11.70 9.68 2.51
C ALA A 57 -13.05 9.67 3.24
N SER A 58 -13.83 8.58 3.07
CA SER A 58 -15.09 8.36 3.79
C SER A 58 -14.88 8.35 5.30
N TRP A 59 -13.81 7.70 5.78
CA TRP A 59 -13.46 7.66 7.18
C TRP A 59 -13.06 9.03 7.75
N ASN A 60 -12.27 9.80 6.99
CA ASN A 60 -11.89 11.16 7.35
C ASN A 60 -13.11 12.09 7.46
N LEU A 61 -14.05 11.99 6.51
CA LEU A 61 -15.32 12.72 6.55
C LEU A 61 -16.22 12.26 7.70
N HIS A 62 -16.26 10.96 8.00
CA HIS A 62 -17.01 10.40 9.12
C HIS A 62 -16.51 10.97 10.45
N LYS A 63 -15.19 10.98 10.70
CA LYS A 63 -14.60 11.63 11.88
C LYS A 63 -14.94 13.11 11.99
N VAL A 64 -14.99 13.85 10.88
CA VAL A 64 -15.38 15.28 10.87
C VAL A 64 -16.85 15.46 11.27
N ARG A 65 -17.74 14.54 10.85
CA ARG A 65 -19.15 14.54 11.25
C ARG A 65 -19.33 14.19 12.74
N THR A 66 -18.56 13.24 13.27
CA THR A 66 -18.67 12.84 14.69
C THR A 66 -17.91 13.76 15.65
N ALA A 67 -16.99 14.59 15.15
CA ALA A 67 -16.22 15.58 15.92
C ALA A 67 -16.81 17.00 15.91
N GLY A 68 -18.11 17.16 15.64
CA GLY A 68 -18.78 18.46 15.74
C GLY A 68 -18.26 19.51 14.76
N ASN A 69 -18.05 19.14 13.50
CA ASN A 69 -17.80 20.07 12.39
C ASN A 69 -16.48 20.88 12.49
N LYS A 70 -15.41 20.29 13.02
CA LYS A 70 -14.07 20.91 13.01
C LYS A 70 -13.14 20.13 12.09
N SER A 71 -12.67 20.79 11.03
CA SER A 71 -11.68 20.23 10.12
C SER A 71 -10.38 19.91 10.88
N PRO A 72 -9.56 18.94 10.43
CA PRO A 72 -8.26 18.65 11.05
C PRO A 72 -7.39 19.90 11.22
N HIS A 73 -7.48 20.83 10.26
CA HIS A 73 -6.83 22.14 10.33
C HIS A 73 -7.36 23.01 11.49
N ALA A 74 -8.68 23.03 11.70
CA ALA A 74 -9.28 23.72 12.84
C ALA A 74 -8.90 23.08 14.19
N ILE A 75 -8.80 21.74 14.26
CA ILE A 75 -8.34 21.02 15.46
C ILE A 75 -6.88 21.36 15.77
N PHE A 76 -6.03 21.44 14.74
CA PHE A 76 -4.62 21.86 14.88
C PHE A 76 -4.51 23.31 15.38
N GLN A 77 -5.26 24.24 14.79
CA GLN A 77 -5.27 25.64 15.23
C GLN A 77 -5.77 25.79 16.67
N LEU A 78 -6.85 25.09 17.04
CA LEU A 78 -7.37 25.09 18.41
C LEU A 78 -6.38 24.45 19.41
N SER A 79 -5.68 23.40 19.01
CA SER A 79 -4.64 22.78 19.84
C SER A 79 -3.43 23.70 20.01
N ARG A 80 -3.03 24.39 18.94
CA ARG A 80 -1.97 25.41 18.94
C ARG A 80 -2.31 26.58 19.87
N GLU A 81 -3.52 27.15 19.75
CA GLU A 81 -3.99 28.24 20.62
C GLU A 81 -4.08 27.82 22.10
N LYS A 82 -4.48 26.58 22.36
CA LYS A 82 -4.56 26.03 23.71
C LYS A 82 -3.18 25.75 24.31
N ALA A 83 -2.21 25.35 23.49
CA ALA A 83 -0.82 25.14 23.90
C ALA A 83 -0.08 26.48 24.16
N ILE A 84 -0.33 27.50 23.34
CA ILE A 84 0.16 28.88 23.54
C ILE A 84 -0.40 29.46 24.84
N ASN A 85 -1.72 29.37 25.06
CA ASN A 85 -2.35 29.89 26.29
C ASN A 85 -1.90 29.17 27.57
N ARG A 86 -1.40 27.94 27.47
CA ARG A 86 -0.92 27.16 28.62
C ARG A 86 0.60 27.19 28.79
N GLY A 87 1.32 27.89 27.92
CA GLY A 87 2.74 28.22 28.12
C GLY A 87 3.75 27.10 27.85
N TYR A 88 3.34 25.94 27.31
CA TYR A 88 4.26 24.85 26.94
C TYR A 88 4.66 24.86 25.46
N TRP A 89 4.09 25.76 24.66
CA TRP A 89 4.50 25.95 23.27
C TRP A 89 5.67 26.94 23.21
N THR A 90 6.89 26.42 23.04
CA THR A 90 8.14 27.20 23.02
C THR A 90 8.35 27.99 21.72
N GLY A 91 7.43 27.90 20.76
CA GLY A 91 7.60 28.54 19.45
C GLY A 91 8.61 27.83 18.55
N ASP A 92 9.10 26.66 18.96
CA ASP A 92 10.00 25.83 18.17
C ASP A 92 9.22 25.21 16.99
N PRO A 93 9.55 25.58 15.73
CA PRO A 93 8.92 25.00 14.54
C PRO A 93 9.33 23.53 14.32
N GLY A 94 10.20 22.98 15.16
CA GLY A 94 10.85 21.70 14.94
C GLY A 94 11.99 21.83 13.93
N ASP A 95 12.75 20.76 13.79
CA ASP A 95 13.86 20.71 12.85
C ASP A 95 13.37 20.84 11.39
N PRO A 96 14.05 21.63 10.55
CA PRO A 96 13.70 21.77 9.14
C PRO A 96 13.79 20.42 8.40
N LEU A 97 12.91 20.17 7.43
CA LEU A 97 12.89 18.90 6.66
C LEU A 97 14.25 18.47 6.06
N SER A 98 15.18 19.40 5.86
CA SER A 98 16.53 19.11 5.37
C SER A 98 17.39 18.30 6.34
N THR A 99 17.09 18.31 7.65
CA THR A 99 17.80 17.50 8.65
C THR A 99 17.15 16.15 8.89
N ALA A 100 15.95 15.89 8.34
CA ALA A 100 15.30 14.58 8.40
C ALA A 100 16.01 13.51 7.55
N SER A 101 16.93 13.90 6.67
CA SER A 101 17.80 12.99 5.93
C SER A 101 19.17 12.79 6.58
N ASP A 102 19.40 13.33 7.79
CA ASP A 102 20.65 13.05 8.50
C ASP A 102 20.65 11.57 8.92
N PRO A 103 21.71 10.81 8.61
CA PRO A 103 21.81 9.40 9.02
C PRO A 103 21.69 9.15 10.53
N HIS A 104 21.84 10.20 11.35
CA HIS A 104 21.79 10.15 12.81
C HIS A 104 20.47 10.73 13.36
N TYR A 105 19.51 11.09 12.50
CA TYR A 105 18.18 11.51 12.94
C TYR A 105 17.49 10.36 13.70
N GLY A 106 17.24 10.55 15.00
CA GLY A 106 16.69 9.52 15.89
C GLY A 106 17.73 8.74 16.72
N GLN A 107 19.02 9.04 16.58
CA GLN A 107 20.04 8.60 17.52
C GLN A 107 20.21 9.65 18.62
N ASP A 108 19.68 9.36 19.80
CA ASP A 108 19.89 10.20 20.99
C ASP A 108 21.09 9.65 21.79
N PRO A 109 22.28 10.29 21.72
CA PRO A 109 23.46 9.83 22.43
C PRO A 109 23.38 10.06 23.96
N GLU A 110 22.40 10.84 24.45
CA GLU A 110 22.14 11.04 25.88
C GLU A 110 21.02 10.16 26.43
N ALA A 111 20.33 9.39 25.57
CA ALA A 111 19.33 8.44 26.02
C ALA A 111 19.98 7.32 26.86
N PRO A 112 19.41 6.95 28.02
CA PRO A 112 19.89 5.81 28.77
C PRO A 112 19.76 4.55 27.91
N LEU A 113 20.87 3.83 27.72
CA LEU A 113 20.88 2.56 27.01
C LEU A 113 19.86 1.61 27.67
N PRO A 114 19.07 0.86 26.87
CA PRO A 114 18.20 -0.17 27.42
C PRO A 114 19.03 -1.22 28.19
N PRO A 115 18.45 -1.86 29.21
CA PRO A 115 19.14 -2.86 30.02
C PRO A 115 19.71 -3.99 29.14
N ALA A 116 20.85 -4.58 29.56
CA ALA A 116 21.62 -5.52 28.75
C ALA A 116 20.84 -6.77 28.28
N ASP A 117 19.78 -7.18 29.01
CA ASP A 117 18.88 -8.26 28.60
C ASP A 117 18.04 -7.91 27.35
N GLU A 118 17.81 -6.63 27.05
CA GLU A 118 17.10 -6.17 25.84
C GLU A 118 18.04 -5.96 24.65
N LEU A 119 19.36 -5.90 24.87
CA LEU A 119 20.39 -5.80 23.82
C LEU A 119 20.80 -7.16 23.23
N GLN A 120 20.32 -8.26 23.82
CA GLN A 120 20.81 -9.61 23.49
C GLN A 120 20.15 -10.21 22.25
N THR A 121 19.05 -9.63 21.79
CA THR A 121 18.37 -10.05 20.55
C THR A 121 17.78 -8.83 19.85
N ASP A 122 18.63 -8.01 19.23
CA ASP A 122 18.12 -7.29 18.07
C ASP A 122 17.81 -8.35 17.01
N PRO A 123 16.55 -8.48 16.54
CA PRO A 123 16.29 -9.29 15.36
C PRO A 123 17.21 -8.75 14.27
N THR A 124 18.07 -9.61 13.73
CA THR A 124 18.94 -9.27 12.63
C THR A 124 18.06 -8.62 11.57
N ALA A 125 18.39 -7.39 11.16
CA ALA A 125 17.67 -6.72 10.08
C ALA A 125 17.52 -7.74 8.94
N ALA A 126 16.30 -7.90 8.42
CA ALA A 126 16.02 -8.89 7.40
C ALA A 126 17.06 -8.72 6.28
N ASP A 127 17.86 -9.77 6.05
CA ASP A 127 18.86 -9.75 5.01
C ASP A 127 18.13 -9.91 3.67
N TYR A 128 17.92 -8.80 2.99
CA TYR A 128 17.27 -8.76 1.68
C TYR A 128 18.21 -9.25 0.55
N THR A 129 19.39 -9.79 0.87
CA THR A 129 20.40 -10.27 -0.12
C THR A 129 20.59 -11.78 -0.17
N GLU A 130 19.68 -12.55 0.45
CA GLU A 130 19.76 -14.02 0.53
C GLU A 130 19.75 -14.72 -0.85
N TYR A 131 19.31 -14.02 -1.91
CA TYR A 131 19.22 -14.56 -3.26
C TYR A 131 20.08 -13.77 -4.25
N PRO A 132 20.88 -14.48 -5.08
CA PRO A 132 21.83 -13.83 -6.00
C PRO A 132 21.16 -13.17 -7.22
N ASP A 133 19.93 -13.58 -7.57
CA ASP A 133 19.20 -13.09 -8.73
C ASP A 133 17.68 -13.34 -8.62
N VAL A 134 16.90 -12.63 -9.44
CA VAL A 134 15.43 -12.68 -9.43
C VAL A 134 14.87 -14.06 -9.76
N ALA A 135 15.60 -14.91 -10.50
CA ALA A 135 15.17 -16.28 -10.78
C ALA A 135 15.33 -17.18 -9.55
N ALA A 136 16.39 -16.98 -8.76
CA ALA A 136 16.54 -17.62 -7.45
C ALA A 136 15.48 -17.14 -6.44
N GLU A 137 15.11 -15.86 -6.47
CA GLU A 137 13.98 -15.33 -5.69
C GLU A 137 12.63 -15.90 -6.14
N ARG A 138 12.45 -16.14 -7.45
CA ARG A 138 11.25 -16.74 -8.03
C ARG A 138 11.12 -18.22 -7.66
N GLU A 139 12.23 -18.97 -7.62
CA GLU A 139 12.25 -20.37 -7.17
C GLU A 139 12.02 -20.49 -5.65
N ALA A 140 12.45 -19.49 -4.88
CA ALA A 140 12.14 -19.38 -3.46
C ALA A 140 10.72 -18.84 -3.15
N GLY A 141 9.98 -18.42 -4.18
CA GLY A 141 8.64 -17.85 -4.04
C GLY A 141 8.61 -16.45 -3.39
N VAL A 142 9.74 -15.75 -3.37
CA VAL A 142 9.90 -14.40 -2.80
C VAL A 142 9.43 -13.34 -3.79
N VAL A 143 9.76 -13.51 -5.08
CA VAL A 143 9.31 -12.62 -6.15
C VAL A 143 8.23 -13.33 -6.96
N ILE A 144 7.06 -12.69 -6.98
CA ILE A 144 5.95 -13.11 -7.82
C ILE A 144 6.22 -12.51 -9.20
N ASN A 145 5.93 -11.23 -9.45
CA ASN A 145 6.15 -10.62 -10.76
C ASN A 145 7.43 -9.77 -10.76
N ASP A 146 8.18 -9.81 -11.86
CA ASP A 146 9.33 -8.93 -12.06
C ASP A 146 8.88 -7.53 -12.52
N ASP A 147 9.61 -6.48 -12.12
CA ASP A 147 9.27 -5.10 -12.49
C ASP A 147 9.31 -4.89 -14.03
N ASP A 148 10.19 -5.61 -14.75
CA ASP A 148 10.26 -5.58 -16.21
C ASP A 148 8.99 -6.18 -16.82
N GLU A 149 8.50 -7.34 -16.32
CA GLU A 149 7.25 -7.98 -16.77
C GLU A 149 6.03 -7.06 -16.58
N VAL A 150 5.98 -6.36 -15.44
CA VAL A 150 4.91 -5.40 -15.14
C VAL A 150 4.98 -4.18 -16.04
N SER A 151 6.18 -3.68 -16.33
CA SER A 151 6.39 -2.52 -17.20
C SER A 151 5.96 -2.81 -18.65
N GLU A 152 6.37 -3.95 -19.19
CA GLU A 152 6.00 -4.40 -20.54
C GLU A 152 4.49 -4.60 -20.67
N CYS A 153 3.87 -5.25 -19.68
CA CYS A 153 2.41 -5.40 -19.61
C CYS A 153 1.69 -4.04 -19.63
N ARG A 154 2.18 -3.06 -18.86
CA ARG A 154 1.61 -1.70 -18.85
C ARG A 154 1.77 -0.99 -20.19
N GLU A 155 2.87 -1.20 -20.89
CA GLU A 155 3.09 -0.64 -22.23
C GLU A 155 2.14 -1.26 -23.27
N ILE A 156 1.99 -2.59 -23.28
CA ILE A 156 1.06 -3.29 -24.18
C ILE A 156 -0.39 -2.84 -23.92
N LEU A 157 -0.72 -2.60 -22.65
CA LEU A 157 -2.06 -2.16 -22.24
C LEU A 157 -2.24 -0.64 -22.18
N SER A 158 -1.32 0.16 -22.75
CA SER A 158 -1.25 1.63 -22.65
C SER A 158 -2.45 2.43 -23.20
N GLY A 159 -3.52 1.77 -23.64
CA GLY A 159 -4.79 2.38 -24.05
C GLY A 159 -6.03 1.88 -23.28
N MET A 160 -5.85 1.09 -22.22
CA MET A 160 -6.96 0.57 -21.41
C MET A 160 -7.17 1.41 -20.15
N ASP A 161 -8.42 1.81 -19.89
CA ASP A 161 -8.79 2.42 -18.62
C ASP A 161 -9.09 1.34 -17.57
N PHE A 162 -8.10 1.06 -16.72
CA PHE A 162 -8.24 0.08 -15.64
C PHE A 162 -9.21 0.51 -14.53
N LEU A 163 -9.66 1.77 -14.49
CA LEU A 163 -10.59 2.28 -13.49
C LEU A 163 -12.03 2.40 -14.01
N SER A 164 -12.26 2.10 -15.29
CA SER A 164 -13.60 2.11 -15.90
C SER A 164 -14.53 1.13 -15.19
N ASP A 165 -15.79 1.51 -14.99
CA ASP A 165 -16.80 0.61 -14.44
C ASP A 165 -17.28 -0.33 -15.56
N ASP A 166 -16.90 -1.60 -15.46
CA ASP A 166 -17.33 -2.66 -16.37
C ASP A 166 -18.63 -3.34 -15.90
N GLY A 167 -19.18 -2.94 -14.75
CA GLY A 167 -20.35 -3.59 -14.14
C GLY A 167 -20.07 -4.99 -13.59
N ASN A 168 -18.81 -5.45 -13.66
CA ASN A 168 -18.37 -6.78 -13.25
C ASN A 168 -17.09 -6.71 -12.39
N TRP A 169 -16.97 -5.65 -11.59
CA TRP A 169 -15.91 -5.46 -10.60
C TRP A 169 -14.47 -5.46 -11.15
N GLY A 170 -14.28 -5.25 -12.45
CA GLY A 170 -12.98 -5.30 -13.12
C GLY A 170 -12.63 -6.65 -13.75
N ILE A 171 -13.51 -7.65 -13.64
CA ILE A 171 -13.29 -8.99 -14.20
C ILE A 171 -13.25 -8.95 -15.73
N ASP A 172 -14.12 -8.15 -16.38
CA ASP A 172 -14.17 -8.09 -17.84
C ASP A 172 -12.92 -7.38 -18.40
N LEU A 173 -12.45 -6.36 -17.67
CA LEU A 173 -11.19 -5.68 -17.98
C LEU A 173 -9.99 -6.60 -17.80
N TYR A 174 -9.98 -7.42 -16.75
CA TYR A 174 -8.96 -8.45 -16.56
C TYR A 174 -8.94 -9.46 -17.72
N CYS A 175 -10.08 -10.02 -18.09
CA CYS A 175 -10.18 -10.95 -19.22
C CYS A 175 -9.71 -10.29 -20.52
N THR A 176 -10.09 -9.03 -20.75
CA THR A 176 -9.65 -8.26 -21.93
C THR A 176 -8.13 -8.04 -21.93
N ALA A 177 -7.53 -7.75 -20.77
CA ALA A 177 -6.09 -7.60 -20.65
C ALA A 177 -5.36 -8.92 -20.96
N VAL A 178 -5.82 -10.04 -20.40
CA VAL A 178 -5.26 -11.37 -20.68
C VAL A 178 -5.33 -11.70 -22.17
N MET A 179 -6.47 -11.46 -22.82
CA MET A 179 -6.61 -11.70 -24.26
C MET A 179 -5.63 -10.86 -25.08
N ARG A 180 -5.51 -9.56 -24.81
CA ARG A 180 -4.59 -8.67 -25.56
C ARG A 180 -3.13 -9.08 -25.41
N ILE A 181 -2.71 -9.44 -24.19
CA ILE A 181 -1.33 -9.86 -23.95
C ILE A 181 -1.06 -11.22 -24.61
N THR A 182 -2.01 -12.16 -24.52
CA THR A 182 -1.90 -13.46 -25.18
C THR A 182 -1.79 -13.32 -26.70
N GLU A 183 -2.61 -12.45 -27.31
CA GLU A 183 -2.54 -12.13 -28.75
C GLU A 183 -1.17 -11.54 -29.15
N HIS A 184 -0.59 -10.68 -28.31
CA HIS A 184 0.72 -10.09 -28.56
C HIS A 184 1.86 -11.14 -28.52
N PHE A 185 1.79 -12.12 -27.62
CA PHE A 185 2.81 -13.17 -27.50
C PHE A 185 2.61 -14.37 -28.45
N MET A 186 1.39 -14.57 -28.97
CA MET A 186 1.08 -15.64 -29.95
C MET A 186 1.15 -15.18 -31.41
N GLY A 187 1.28 -13.86 -31.67
CA GLY A 187 1.30 -13.23 -32.99
C GLY A 187 2.66 -13.19 -33.68
#